data_AF-A0A2W6NSY0-F1
#
_entry.id   AF-A0A2W6NSY0-F1
#
_cell.length_a   1.000
_cell.length_b   1.000
_cell.length_c   1.000
_cell.angle_alpha   90.00
_cell.angle_beta   90.00
_cell.angle_gamma   90.00
#
_symmetry.space_group_name_H-M   'P 1'
#
loop_
_entity.id
_entity.type
_entity.pdbx_description
1 polymer ?
#
loop_
_entity_poly.entity_id
_entity_poly.type
_entity_poly.pdbx_seq_one_letter_code
_entity_poly.pdbx_strand_id
1 'polypeptide(L)' 'MMHELETLLSRLKMEHLGYHVESLLEQAAKKELNYREFLCMALQQEWNGRHQRGMESRLKQARFPWVKTLEQFDFGFQ' A
#
# COMPACT_ATOMS: atom_id res chain seq x y z
N MET A 1 6.80 -13.91 22.31
CA MET A 1 7.74 -14.41 21.29
C MET A 1 7.40 -13.73 19.99
N MET A 2 8.33 -12.98 19.40
CA MET A 2 8.13 -12.37 18.08
C MET A 2 7.96 -13.51 17.07
N HIS A 3 6.83 -13.55 16.36
CA HIS A 3 6.54 -14.65 15.44
C HIS A 3 7.51 -14.59 14.24
N GLU A 4 7.91 -15.74 13.69
CA GLU A 4 8.90 -15.83 12.60
C GLU A 4 8.50 -14.94 11.40
N LEU A 5 7.20 -14.90 11.10
CA LEU A 5 6.60 -14.04 10.08
C LEU A 5 6.88 -12.55 10.33
N GLU A 6 6.64 -12.05 11.55
CA GLU A 6 6.90 -10.65 11.91
C GLU A 6 8.38 -10.29 11.73
N THR A 7 9.28 -11.23 12.08
CA THR A 7 10.72 -11.06 11.90
C THR A 7 11.09 -10.94 10.42
N LEU A 8 10.50 -11.78 9.56
CA LEU A 8 10.72 -11.73 8.12
C LEU A 8 10.17 -10.43 7.51
N LEU A 9 8.96 -10.03 7.88
CA LEU A 9 8.34 -8.78 7.40
C LEU A 9 9.18 -7.57 7.78
N SER A 10 9.71 -7.53 9.01
CA SER A 10 10.64 -6.50 9.45
C SER A 10 11.94 -6.48 8.61
N ARG A 11 12.60 -7.63 8.44
CA ARG A 11 13.85 -7.75 7.66
C ARG A 11 13.69 -7.37 6.19
N LEU A 12 12.54 -7.68 5.60
CA LEU A 12 12.21 -7.37 4.20
C LEU A 12 11.61 -5.97 4.02
N LYS A 13 11.50 -5.19 5.10
CA LYS A 13 10.89 -3.85 5.13
C LYS A 13 9.46 -3.85 4.58
N MET A 14 8.71 -4.92 4.85
CA MET A 14 7.31 -5.07 4.45
C MET A 14 6.39 -4.48 5.54
N GLU A 15 6.58 -3.19 5.84
CA GLU A 15 5.89 -2.50 6.93
C GLU A 15 4.38 -2.50 6.75
N HIS A 16 3.91 -2.21 5.53
CA HIS A 16 2.49 -2.13 5.23
C HIS A 16 1.83 -3.49 5.29
N LEU A 17 2.48 -4.52 4.77
CA LEU A 17 2.00 -5.88 4.97
C LEU A 17 1.99 -6.25 6.46
N GLY A 18 3.04 -5.88 7.23
CA GLY A 18 3.12 -6.11 8.67
C GLY A 18 1.91 -5.61 9.46
N TYR A 19 1.42 -4.40 9.16
CA TYR A 19 0.23 -3.85 9.82
C TYR A 19 -1.07 -4.59 9.49
N HIS A 20 -1.12 -5.29 8.35
CA HIS A 20 -2.36 -5.84 7.80
C HIS A 20 -2.35 -7.37 7.66
N VAL A 21 -1.26 -8.05 8.02
CA VAL A 21 -1.03 -9.46 7.71
C VAL A 21 -2.09 -10.37 8.33
N GLU A 22 -2.48 -10.15 9.59
CA GLU A 22 -3.51 -10.92 10.28
C GLU A 22 -4.87 -10.80 9.58
N SER A 23 -5.28 -9.58 9.20
CA SER A 23 -6.54 -9.37 8.48
C SER A 23 -6.51 -10.01 7.09
N LEU A 24 -5.38 -9.96 6.40
CA LEU A 24 -5.22 -10.59 5.08
C LEU A 24 -5.28 -12.11 5.17
N LEU A 25 -4.72 -12.71 6.22
CA LEU A 25 -4.81 -14.15 6.50
C LEU A 25 -6.27 -14.56 6.74
N GLU A 26 -7.00 -13.82 7.57
CA GLU A 26 -8.43 -14.08 7.80
C GLU A 26 -9.26 -13.95 6.51
N GLN A 27 -8.99 -12.92 5.69
CA GLN A 27 -9.67 -12.73 4.42
C GLN A 27 -9.36 -13.86 3.42
N ALA A 28 -8.11 -14.31 3.37
CA ALA A 28 -7.70 -15.41 2.51
C ALA A 28 -8.39 -16.72 2.91
N ALA A 29 -8.49 -16.99 4.22
CA ALA A 29 -9.21 -18.14 4.74
C ALA A 29 -10.71 -18.08 4.38
N LYS A 30 -11.36 -16.92 4.60
CA LYS A 30 -12.79 -16.73 4.29
C LYS A 30 -13.12 -16.86 2.80
N LYS A 31 -12.19 -16.46 1.93
CA LYS A 31 -12.36 -16.50 0.48
C LYS A 31 -11.76 -17.76 -0.15
N GLU A 32 -11.24 -18.67 0.66
CA GLU A 32 -10.56 -19.90 0.23
C GLU A 32 -9.49 -19.65 -0.85
N LEU A 33 -8.73 -18.55 -0.70
CA LEU A 33 -7.71 -18.19 -1.67
C LEU A 33 -6.62 -19.26 -1.71
N ASN A 34 -6.20 -19.62 -2.92
CA ASN A 34 -5.03 -20.46 -3.08
C ASN A 34 -3.74 -19.68 -2.75
N TYR A 35 -2.62 -20.39 -2.63
CA TYR A 35 -1.34 -19.78 -2.25
C TYR A 35 -0.88 -18.65 -3.18
N ARG A 36 -1.14 -18.78 -4.48
CA ARG A 36 -0.77 -17.77 -5.47
C ARG A 36 -1.62 -16.51 -5.30
N GLU A 37 -2.92 -16.67 -5.09
CA GLU A 37 -3.84 -15.55 -4.85
C GLU A 37 -3.50 -14.80 -3.56
N PHE A 38 -3.26 -15.54 -2.48
CA PHE A 38 -2.82 -14.94 -1.22
C PHE A 38 -1.49 -14.18 -1.38
N LEU A 39 -0.50 -14.79 -2.03
CA LEU A 39 0.81 -14.15 -2.23
C LEU A 39 0.68 -12.87 -3.05
N CYS A 40 -0.12 -12.87 -4.13
CA CYS A 40 -0.41 -11.67 -4.89
C CYS A 40 -1.07 -10.59 -4.02
N MET A 41 -2.09 -10.97 -3.24
CA MET A 41 -2.82 -10.04 -2.36
C MET A 41 -1.89 -9.41 -1.30
N ALA A 42 -1.04 -10.21 -0.65
CA ALA A 42 -0.09 -9.75 0.35
C ALA A 42 0.95 -8.79 -0.24
N LEU A 43 1.53 -9.13 -1.39
CA LEU A 43 2.50 -8.26 -2.07
C LEU A 43 1.87 -6.97 -2.60
N GLN A 44 0.62 -7.04 -3.06
CA GLN A 44 -0.14 -5.87 -3.49
C GLN A 44 -0.38 -4.90 -2.34
N GLN A 45 -0.67 -5.39 -1.13
CA GLN A 45 -0.82 -4.54 0.06
C GLN A 45 0.46 -3.75 0.35
N GLU A 46 1.61 -4.43 0.33
CA GLU A 46 2.89 -3.76 0.53
C GLU A 46 3.19 -2.75 -0.58
N TRP A 47 2.98 -3.14 -1.83
CA TRP A 47 3.20 -2.27 -2.98
C TRP A 47 2.35 -1.01 -2.92
N ASN A 48 1.05 -1.13 -2.63
CA ASN A 48 0.12 0.01 -2.55
C ASN A 48 0.60 1.03 -1.51
N GLY A 49 0.96 0.56 -0.31
CA GLY A 49 1.46 1.45 0.73
C GLY A 49 2.79 2.11 0.37
N ARG A 50 3.72 1.42 -0.30
CA ARG A 50 4.97 2.04 -0.79
C ARG A 50 4.69 3.06 -1.89
N HIS A 51 3.81 2.72 -2.82
CA HIS A 51 3.44 3.57 -3.93
C HIS A 51 2.82 4.88 -3.45
N GLN A 52 1.85 4.80 -2.53
CA GLN A 52 1.19 5.96 -1.94
C GLN A 52 2.17 6.85 -1.16
N ARG A 53 3.00 6.27 -0.27
CA ARG A 53 4.05 7.04 0.43
C ARG A 53 4.99 7.75 -0.55
N GLY A 54 5.40 7.07 -1.61
CA GLY A 54 6.26 7.63 -2.65
C GLY A 54 5.59 8.80 -3.39
N MET A 55 4.30 8.67 -3.72
CA MET A 55 3.52 9.75 -4.32
C MET A 55 3.40 10.96 -3.38
N GLU A 56 3.01 10.75 -2.13
CA GLU A 56 2.88 11.80 -1.12
C GLU A 56 4.20 12.54 -0.90
N SER A 57 5.32 11.81 -0.85
CA SER A 57 6.66 12.40 -0.72
C SER A 57 7.01 13.28 -1.92
N ARG A 58 6.77 12.80 -3.15
CA ARG A 58 7.03 13.58 -4.38
C ARG A 58 6.15 14.83 -4.44
N LEU A 59 4.88 14.71 -4.06
CA LEU A 59 3.95 15.84 -4.02
C LEU A 59 4.41 16.91 -3.01
N LYS A 60 4.82 16.50 -1.81
CA LYS A 60 5.40 17.40 -0.80
C LYS A 60 6.67 18.09 -1.29
N GLN A 61 7.55 17.36 -1.97
CA GLN A 61 8.80 17.89 -2.52
C GLN A 61 8.58 18.90 -3.64
N ALA A 62 7.52 18.75 -4.43
CA ALA A 62 7.21 19.67 -5.53
C ALA A 62 6.81 21.08 -5.08
N ARG A 63 6.57 21.30 -3.78
CA ARG A 63 6.24 22.61 -3.18
C ARG A 63 5.14 23.36 -3.94
N PHE A 64 4.13 22.64 -4.42
CA PHE A 64 3.03 23.28 -5.13
C PHE A 64 2.34 24.29 -4.19
N PRO A 65 2.18 25.57 -4.61
CA PRO A 65 1.53 26.59 -3.79
C PRO A 65 0.05 26.28 -3.54
N TRP A 66 -0.55 25.43 -4.37
CA TRP A 66 -1.87 24.86 -4.17
C TRP A 66 -1.95 23.47 -4.82
N VAL A 67 -2.59 22.50 -4.15
CA VAL A 67 -2.87 21.19 -4.76
C VAL A 67 -4.17 21.35 -5.56
N LYS A 68 -4.06 21.62 -6.87
CA LYS A 68 -5.23 21.57 -7.76
C LYS A 68 -5.61 20.11 -7.99
N THR A 69 -6.81 19.72 -7.57
CA THR A 69 -7.42 18.46 -8.01
C THR A 69 -7.92 18.60 -9.45
N LEU A 70 -8.16 17.48 -10.14
CA LEU A 70 -8.73 17.47 -11.49
C LEU A 70 -10.05 18.25 -11.55
N GLU A 71 -10.85 18.25 -10.48
CA GLU A 71 -12.12 19.00 -10.42
C GLU A 71 -11.92 20.52 -10.38
N GLN A 72 -10.74 21.00 -9.99
CA GLN A 72 -10.41 22.42 -9.85
C GLN A 72 -9.63 22.97 -11.06
N PHE A 73 -9.41 22.12 -12.08
CA PHE A 73 -8.80 22.52 -13.32
C PHE A 73 -9.87 23.10 -14.26
N ASP A 74 -9.67 24.35 -14.69
CA ASP A 74 -10.57 25.01 -15.64
C ASP A 74 -10.20 24.57 -17.07
N PHE A 75 -10.97 23.63 -17.61
CA PHE A 75 -10.83 23.15 -18.99
C PHE A 75 -11.45 24.10 -20.02
N GLY A 76 -12.06 25.21 -19.59
CA GLY A 76 -12.68 26.21 -20.46
C GLY A 76 -11.69 27.16 -21.14
N PHE A 77 -10.38 27.05 -20.85
CA PHE A 77 -9.33 27.76 -21.58
C PHE A 77 -9.05 27.08 -22.94
N GLN A 78 -9.85 27.41 -23.96
CA GLN A 78 -9.54 27.21 -25.38
C GLN A 78 -9.89 28.44 -26.20
#